data_AF-A0AAU5US34-F1
#
_entry.id   AF-A0AAU5US34-F1
#
_cell.length_a   1.000
_cell.length_b   1.000
_cell.length_c   1.000
_cell.angle_alpha   90.00
_cell.angle_beta   90.00
_cell.angle_gamma   90.00
#
_symmetry.space_group_name_H-M   'P 1'
#
loop_
_entity.id
_entity.type
_entity.pdbx_description
1 polymer ?
#
loop_
_entity_poly.entity_id
_entity_poly.type
_entity_poly.pdbx_seq_one_letter_code
_entity_poly.pdbx_strand_id
1 'polypeptide(L)'
;MKLQIGRVEGDRVPVVQIGPTIWGERLMHRTLMTGRVRLTYGQITVDSTGEFADLGECFAGQRNGLCGAAVAGKLLLMTGLHTGTVGFTAELHDHEPPVDDTWEDIVEASYRPLARPTLSGLDSSDFWKLELELVDYRGRYSGLGLDAGRQAAGPMDDEPVVDRYLLQFWPARPAPDRVVKESSKQAAYWHKFAREQPTPAELAVRKQEKARQDEARRLAERVAAWGGALPSEQLVRAPNGQELALLDRALVDALERTDSQTLRLIARWAARRACEEAEYVGNERVAAILDRMDRGADWLETLNGPPRAVAPGAQASATVHQFVTQAYGWFADRDPFDNTVTVVTATFNVEAFSAAVETIWLATEPFDDKARLLAELRERFLTTTDS
;
A
#
# COMPACT_ATOMS: atom_id res chain seq x y z
N MET A 1 -26.27 -17.44 53.05
CA MET A 1 -26.81 -17.60 54.42
C MET A 1 -26.57 -16.29 55.17
N LYS A 2 -27.62 -15.46 55.35
CA LYS A 2 -27.58 -14.30 56.24
C LYS A 2 -28.73 -14.47 57.24
N LEU A 3 -28.39 -14.76 58.50
CA LEU A 3 -29.33 -14.71 59.60
C LEU A 3 -29.56 -13.24 59.96
N GLN A 4 -30.79 -12.76 59.83
CA GLN A 4 -31.24 -11.57 60.53
C GLN A 4 -32.08 -12.04 61.72
N ILE A 5 -31.51 -11.99 62.92
CA ILE A 5 -32.23 -12.27 64.16
C ILE A 5 -32.81 -10.96 64.67
N GLY A 6 -34.12 -10.78 64.46
CA GLY A 6 -34.88 -9.73 65.13
C GLY A 6 -35.12 -10.11 66.59
N ARG A 7 -34.82 -9.18 67.51
CA ARG A 7 -35.03 -9.31 68.96
C ARG A 7 -36.54 -9.34 69.24
N VAL A 8 -37.02 -10.37 69.96
CA VAL A 8 -38.43 -10.49 70.39
C VAL A 8 -38.50 -10.40 71.91
N GLU A 9 -39.41 -9.59 72.41
CA GLU A 9 -39.79 -9.46 73.81
C GLU A 9 -41.17 -10.13 73.98
N GLY A 10 -41.27 -11.15 74.84
CA GLY A 10 -42.53 -11.81 75.21
C GLY A 10 -42.75 -13.23 74.64
N ASP A 11 -43.12 -14.16 75.53
CA ASP A 11 -43.33 -15.61 75.33
C ASP A 11 -44.32 -15.98 74.21
N ARG A 12 -43.86 -16.01 72.96
CA ARG A 12 -44.50 -16.76 71.87
C ARG A 12 -43.45 -17.41 70.97
N VAL A 13 -43.49 -18.74 70.86
CA VAL A 13 -42.69 -19.55 69.95
C VAL A 13 -42.97 -19.12 68.50
N PRO A 14 -41.97 -18.71 67.70
CA PRO A 14 -42.20 -18.41 66.29
C PRO A 14 -42.33 -19.72 65.50
N VAL A 15 -43.50 -19.91 64.89
CA VAL A 15 -43.73 -20.95 63.88
C VAL A 15 -42.98 -20.54 62.61
N VAL A 16 -41.92 -21.28 62.27
CA VAL A 16 -41.17 -21.10 61.02
C VAL A 16 -41.88 -21.85 59.91
N GLN A 17 -42.57 -21.11 59.05
CA GLN A 17 -43.19 -21.65 57.84
C GLN A 17 -42.13 -21.67 56.72
N ILE A 18 -41.58 -22.85 56.42
CA ILE A 18 -40.60 -23.05 55.33
C ILE A 18 -41.38 -23.26 54.03
N GLY A 19 -41.49 -22.22 53.21
CA GLY A 19 -41.90 -22.34 51.81
C GLY A 19 -40.68 -22.64 50.92
N PRO A 20 -40.82 -23.44 49.85
CA PRO A 20 -39.71 -23.72 48.94
C PRO A 20 -39.32 -22.43 48.19
N THR A 21 -38.11 -21.95 48.43
CA THR A 21 -37.50 -20.88 47.62
C THR A 21 -36.99 -21.52 46.33
N ILE A 22 -37.68 -21.24 45.23
CA ILE A 22 -37.22 -21.55 43.88
C ILE A 22 -36.01 -20.64 43.62
N TRP A 23 -34.80 -21.21 43.63
CA TRP A 23 -33.60 -20.52 43.18
C TRP A 23 -33.65 -20.44 41.66
N GLY A 24 -34.07 -19.30 41.12
CA GLY A 24 -33.83 -18.97 39.71
C GLY A 24 -32.33 -18.85 39.48
N GLU A 25 -31.81 -19.62 38.53
CA GLU A 25 -30.43 -19.53 38.07
C GLU A 25 -30.13 -18.09 37.64
N ARG A 26 -29.33 -17.37 38.42
CA ARG A 26 -28.83 -16.06 38.02
C ARG A 26 -27.72 -16.31 37.01
N LEU A 27 -28.03 -16.17 35.72
CA LEU A 27 -27.03 -16.16 34.64
C LEU A 27 -25.91 -15.18 35.03
N MET A 28 -24.73 -15.71 35.33
CA MET A 28 -23.55 -14.91 35.60
C MET A 28 -23.00 -14.41 34.27
N HIS A 29 -23.13 -13.11 34.06
CA HIS A 29 -22.54 -12.42 32.93
C HIS A 29 -21.80 -11.19 33.40
N ARG A 30 -20.79 -10.78 32.63
CA ARG A 30 -20.04 -9.55 32.80
C ARG A 30 -20.34 -8.64 31.62
N THR A 31 -20.87 -7.44 31.89
CA THR A 31 -21.00 -6.40 30.87
C THR A 31 -19.63 -5.87 30.49
N LEU A 32 -19.26 -6.02 29.22
CA LEU A 32 -18.01 -5.52 28.65
C LEU A 32 -18.15 -4.05 28.22
N MET A 33 -19.33 -3.70 27.70
CA MET A 33 -19.67 -2.37 27.22
C MET A 33 -21.19 -2.18 27.32
N THR A 34 -21.64 -1.00 27.74
CA THR A 34 -23.03 -0.57 27.59
C THR A 34 -23.06 0.93 27.34
N GLY A 35 -23.81 1.36 26.32
CA GLY A 35 -23.95 2.77 26.01
C GLY A 35 -24.31 3.02 24.56
N ARG A 36 -23.75 4.10 24.03
CA ARG A 36 -24.00 4.60 22.69
C ARG A 36 -22.76 4.39 21.84
N VAL A 37 -22.95 3.95 20.60
CA VAL A 37 -21.87 3.79 19.61
C VAL A 37 -22.18 4.69 18.42
N ARG A 38 -21.26 5.61 18.11
CA ARG A 38 -21.34 6.45 16.92
C ARG A 38 -20.93 5.64 15.70
N LEU A 39 -21.69 5.76 14.62
CA LEU A 39 -21.53 5.01 13.38
C LEU A 39 -21.37 5.92 12.18
N THR A 40 -20.56 5.44 11.25
CA THR A 40 -20.65 5.79 9.84
C THR A 40 -20.86 4.50 9.04
N TYR A 41 -21.57 4.58 7.92
CA TYR A 41 -21.85 3.46 7.02
C TYR A 41 -22.51 2.21 7.64
N GLY A 42 -23.21 2.38 8.76
CA GLY A 42 -23.98 1.33 9.44
C GLY A 42 -23.15 0.16 9.94
N GLN A 43 -21.89 0.43 10.33
CA GLN A 43 -20.91 -0.61 10.66
C GLN A 43 -20.31 -0.40 12.05
N ILE A 44 -20.34 -1.47 12.85
CA ILE A 44 -19.57 -1.62 14.08
C ILE A 44 -18.58 -2.74 13.86
N THR A 45 -17.35 -2.56 14.34
CA THR A 45 -16.33 -3.61 14.30
C THR A 45 -15.95 -4.05 15.71
N VAL A 46 -15.68 -5.34 15.87
CA VAL A 46 -14.86 -5.87 16.96
C VAL A 46 -13.57 -6.36 16.34
N ASP A 47 -12.46 -5.69 16.57
CA ASP A 47 -11.20 -5.94 15.87
C ASP A 47 -10.07 -6.20 16.85
N SER A 48 -9.26 -7.21 16.56
CA SER A 48 -8.05 -7.57 17.31
C SER A 48 -6.78 -7.62 16.44
N THR A 49 -6.88 -7.18 15.19
CA THR A 49 -5.81 -7.26 14.18
C THR A 49 -5.39 -5.87 13.69
N GLY A 50 -6.33 -4.93 13.59
CA GLY A 50 -6.11 -3.64 12.93
C GLY A 50 -5.96 -3.74 11.41
N GLU A 51 -6.15 -4.94 10.84
CA GLU A 51 -6.08 -5.14 9.40
C GLU A 51 -7.41 -4.76 8.75
N PHE A 52 -7.32 -4.09 7.60
CA PHE A 52 -8.50 -3.82 6.79
C PHE A 52 -9.02 -5.11 6.17
N ALA A 53 -10.33 -5.31 6.23
CA ALA A 53 -11.02 -6.37 5.51
C ALA A 53 -12.21 -5.76 4.76
N ASP A 54 -12.38 -6.15 3.51
CA ASP A 54 -13.53 -5.71 2.71
C ASP A 54 -14.84 -6.28 3.29
N LEU A 55 -15.95 -5.58 3.03
CA LEU A 55 -17.28 -5.98 3.47
C LEU A 55 -17.60 -7.41 3.02
N GLY A 56 -17.35 -7.76 1.75
CA GLY A 56 -17.62 -9.10 1.23
C GLY A 56 -16.75 -10.18 1.88
N GLU A 57 -15.51 -9.84 2.24
CA GLU A 57 -14.59 -10.75 2.93
C GLU A 57 -15.07 -11.10 4.33
N CYS A 58 -15.62 -10.13 5.06
CA CYS A 58 -16.16 -10.34 6.41
C CYS A 58 -17.35 -11.31 6.45
N PHE A 59 -18.09 -11.44 5.34
CA PHE A 59 -19.26 -12.30 5.21
C PHE A 59 -19.02 -13.54 4.34
N ALA A 60 -17.79 -13.78 3.90
CA ALA A 60 -17.45 -14.85 2.98
C ALA A 60 -17.93 -16.23 3.46
N GLY A 61 -18.78 -16.88 2.65
CA GLY A 61 -19.34 -18.20 2.97
C GLY A 61 -20.36 -18.24 4.11
N GLN A 62 -20.76 -17.11 4.68
CA GLN A 62 -21.77 -17.06 5.74
C GLN A 62 -23.19 -17.04 5.19
N ARG A 63 -24.15 -17.47 6.01
CA ARG A 63 -25.59 -17.36 5.73
C ARG A 63 -26.21 -16.11 6.35
N ASN A 64 -25.68 -15.67 7.49
CA ASN A 64 -26.08 -14.49 8.20
C ASN A 64 -25.31 -13.28 7.67
N GLY A 65 -26.03 -12.18 7.49
CA GLY A 65 -25.49 -10.90 7.02
C GLY A 65 -25.39 -9.81 8.07
N LEU A 66 -25.70 -10.11 9.33
CA LEU A 66 -25.67 -9.11 10.40
C LEU A 66 -24.40 -9.18 11.25
N CYS A 67 -23.74 -10.35 11.32
CA CYS A 67 -22.50 -10.56 12.06
C CYS A 67 -21.48 -11.27 11.16
N GLY A 68 -20.64 -10.48 10.50
CA GLY A 68 -19.56 -10.92 9.62
C GLY A 68 -18.38 -11.43 10.45
N ALA A 69 -18.13 -12.74 10.44
CA ALA A 69 -17.08 -13.37 11.24
C ALA A 69 -16.12 -14.25 10.40
N ALA A 70 -16.15 -14.11 9.08
CA ALA A 70 -15.31 -14.93 8.18
C ALA A 70 -13.82 -14.55 8.23
N VAL A 71 -13.49 -13.37 8.77
CA VAL A 71 -12.13 -12.89 8.95
C VAL A 71 -11.69 -13.13 10.39
N ALA A 72 -10.60 -13.89 10.57
CA ALA A 72 -10.07 -14.22 11.89
C ALA A 72 -9.74 -12.94 12.70
N GLY A 73 -10.11 -12.92 13.98
CA GLY A 73 -9.87 -11.76 14.85
C GLY A 73 -10.81 -10.57 14.64
N LYS A 74 -11.75 -10.62 13.69
CA LYS A 74 -12.68 -9.52 13.38
C LYS A 74 -14.15 -9.98 13.43
N LEU A 75 -15.02 -9.14 13.98
CA LEU A 75 -16.46 -9.15 13.71
C LEU A 75 -16.84 -7.84 13.02
N LEU A 76 -17.62 -7.93 11.95
CA LEU A 76 -18.26 -6.78 11.31
C LEU A 76 -19.78 -6.87 11.54
N LEU A 77 -20.32 -5.94 12.30
CA LEU A 77 -21.71 -5.93 12.74
C LEU A 77 -22.48 -4.88 11.94
N MET A 78 -23.56 -5.32 11.28
CA MET A 78 -24.40 -4.43 10.47
C MET A 78 -25.55 -3.88 11.30
N THR A 79 -25.76 -2.57 11.17
CA THR A 79 -26.88 -1.87 11.79
C THR A 79 -27.94 -1.46 10.76
N GLY A 80 -29.14 -1.14 11.24
CA GLY A 80 -30.19 -0.48 10.48
C GLY A 80 -29.82 0.96 10.17
N LEU A 81 -29.48 1.74 11.20
CA LEU A 81 -29.05 3.13 11.05
C LEU A 81 -27.74 3.21 10.28
N HIS A 82 -27.68 4.09 9.26
CA HIS A 82 -26.49 4.28 8.44
C HIS A 82 -25.45 5.21 9.09
N THR A 83 -25.88 6.36 9.60
CA THR A 83 -24.99 7.35 10.22
C THR A 83 -25.68 7.94 11.44
N GLY A 84 -24.96 8.11 12.54
CA GLY A 84 -25.50 8.64 13.79
C GLY A 84 -25.11 7.75 14.97
N THR A 85 -26.00 7.58 15.94
CA THR A 85 -25.69 6.88 17.19
C THR A 85 -26.73 5.82 17.52
N VAL A 86 -26.27 4.63 17.91
CA VAL A 86 -27.12 3.48 18.25
C VAL A 86 -26.94 3.05 19.69
N GLY A 87 -27.95 2.40 20.28
CA GLY A 87 -27.80 1.76 21.59
C GLY A 87 -27.08 0.43 21.46
N PHE A 88 -26.04 0.19 22.27
CA PHE A 88 -25.24 -1.03 22.18
C PHE A 88 -24.84 -1.58 23.56
N THR A 89 -24.97 -2.88 23.72
CA THR A 89 -24.47 -3.61 24.89
C THR A 89 -23.65 -4.83 24.43
N ALA A 90 -22.47 -5.03 25.03
CA ALA A 90 -21.65 -6.22 24.87
C ALA A 90 -21.51 -6.95 26.20
N GLU A 91 -21.71 -8.27 26.20
CA GLU A 91 -21.69 -9.11 27.38
C GLU A 91 -20.81 -10.34 27.17
N LEU A 92 -20.16 -10.78 28.25
CA LEU A 92 -19.49 -12.07 28.34
C LEU A 92 -20.24 -12.95 29.32
N HIS A 93 -20.63 -14.14 28.88
CA HIS A 93 -21.33 -15.17 29.65
C HIS A 93 -20.42 -16.38 29.84
N ASP A 94 -20.58 -17.08 30.95
CA ASP A 94 -19.84 -18.33 31.22
C ASP A 94 -20.33 -19.50 30.34
N HIS A 95 -21.61 -19.45 29.93
CA HIS A 95 -22.30 -20.48 29.15
C HIS A 95 -23.24 -19.83 28.13
N GLU A 96 -23.81 -20.62 27.22
CA GLU A 96 -24.80 -20.13 26.26
C GLU A 96 -26.00 -19.48 26.99
N PRO A 97 -26.27 -18.18 26.77
CA PRO A 97 -27.45 -17.55 27.34
C PRO A 97 -28.73 -18.05 26.64
N PRO A 98 -29.88 -18.09 27.32
CA PRO A 98 -31.16 -18.39 26.68
C PRO A 98 -31.46 -17.35 25.58
N VAL A 99 -32.19 -17.78 24.56
CA VAL A 99 -32.65 -16.87 23.49
C VAL A 99 -33.77 -15.99 24.05
N ASP A 100 -33.61 -14.68 23.90
CA ASP A 100 -34.62 -13.69 24.24
C ASP A 100 -35.40 -13.31 22.97
N ASP A 101 -36.63 -13.84 22.87
CA ASP A 101 -37.50 -13.64 21.70
C ASP A 101 -38.02 -12.20 21.55
N THR A 102 -37.72 -11.29 22.48
CA THR A 102 -38.09 -9.87 22.35
C THR A 102 -37.24 -9.12 21.32
N TRP A 103 -36.06 -9.64 20.95
CA TRP A 103 -35.24 -9.10 19.86
C TRP A 103 -35.83 -9.46 18.49
N GLU A 104 -35.76 -8.56 17.51
CA GLU A 104 -36.35 -8.76 16.18
C GLU A 104 -35.53 -9.73 15.32
N ASP A 105 -34.23 -9.50 15.28
CA ASP A 105 -33.29 -10.26 14.46
C ASP A 105 -32.16 -10.79 15.33
N ILE A 106 -31.83 -12.07 15.19
CA ILE A 106 -30.83 -12.74 16.01
C ILE A 106 -29.99 -13.62 15.12
N VAL A 107 -28.68 -13.40 15.13
CA VAL A 107 -27.70 -14.22 14.41
C VAL A 107 -26.59 -14.66 15.35
N GLU A 108 -25.93 -15.75 14.98
CA GLU A 108 -24.79 -16.25 15.72
C GLU A 108 -23.64 -16.61 14.79
N ALA A 109 -22.43 -16.30 15.20
CA ALA A 109 -21.21 -16.64 14.49
C ALA A 109 -20.10 -16.98 15.48
N SER A 110 -19.09 -17.72 15.03
CA SER A 110 -17.91 -18.01 15.84
C SER A 110 -16.91 -16.87 15.75
N TYR A 111 -16.29 -16.53 16.88
CA TYR A 111 -15.30 -15.48 16.98
C TYR A 111 -14.08 -15.97 17.76
N ARG A 112 -12.89 -15.69 17.24
CA ARG A 112 -11.63 -15.93 17.95
C ARG A 112 -10.79 -14.65 17.90
N PRO A 113 -10.55 -13.97 19.04
CA PRO A 113 -9.64 -12.84 19.06
C PRO A 113 -8.20 -13.32 18.86
N LEU A 114 -7.41 -12.53 18.12
CA LEU A 114 -5.98 -12.78 17.87
C LEU A 114 -5.07 -11.93 18.76
N ALA A 115 -5.60 -10.82 19.26
CA ALA A 115 -5.04 -9.97 20.31
C ALA A 115 -6.20 -9.41 21.16
N ARG A 116 -5.93 -8.42 22.02
CA ARG A 116 -6.99 -7.78 22.82
C ARG A 116 -7.96 -7.01 21.91
N PRO A 117 -9.23 -7.43 21.80
CA PRO A 117 -10.14 -6.81 20.85
C PRO A 117 -10.67 -5.45 21.32
N THR A 118 -10.92 -4.57 20.37
CA THR A 118 -11.62 -3.30 20.56
C THR A 118 -12.91 -3.27 19.76
N LEU A 119 -13.96 -2.71 20.35
CA LEU A 119 -15.20 -2.37 19.67
C LEU A 119 -15.18 -0.90 19.26
N SER A 120 -15.56 -0.58 18.03
CA SER A 120 -15.74 0.79 17.56
C SER A 120 -16.68 0.85 16.36
N GLY A 121 -17.34 2.00 16.15
CA GLY A 121 -17.95 2.30 14.86
C GLY A 121 -16.89 2.55 13.79
N LEU A 122 -17.25 2.38 12.52
CA LEU A 122 -16.35 2.74 11.41
C LEU A 122 -16.00 4.24 11.47
N ASP A 123 -14.72 4.55 11.31
CA ASP A 123 -14.14 5.91 11.38
C ASP A 123 -14.47 6.69 12.68
N SER A 124 -14.86 5.99 13.74
CA SER A 124 -15.12 6.60 15.05
C SER A 124 -13.83 6.80 15.83
N SER A 125 -13.73 7.94 16.53
CA SER A 125 -12.69 8.16 17.53
C SER A 125 -12.94 7.39 18.84
N ASP A 126 -14.18 6.98 19.07
CA ASP A 126 -14.59 6.27 20.28
C ASP A 126 -14.42 4.76 20.09
N PHE A 127 -13.72 4.13 21.05
CA PHE A 127 -13.50 2.69 21.08
C PHE A 127 -13.56 2.15 22.52
N TRP A 128 -13.92 0.86 22.63
CA TRP A 128 -14.03 0.15 23.89
C TRP A 128 -13.19 -1.11 23.87
N LYS A 129 -12.33 -1.29 24.87
CA LYS A 129 -11.57 -2.53 25.03
C LYS A 129 -12.52 -3.61 25.54
N LEU A 130 -12.63 -4.70 24.80
CA LEU A 130 -13.35 -5.88 25.24
C LEU A 130 -12.34 -6.80 25.92
N GLU A 131 -12.45 -6.97 27.24
CA GLU A 131 -11.55 -7.81 28.05
C GLU A 131 -11.81 -9.31 27.82
N LEU A 132 -11.68 -9.76 26.56
CA LEU A 132 -11.82 -11.14 26.13
C LEU A 132 -10.49 -11.88 26.20
N GLU A 133 -10.54 -13.16 26.54
CA GLU A 133 -9.39 -14.05 26.52
C GLU A 133 -9.15 -14.58 25.10
N LEU A 134 -7.96 -15.15 24.84
CA LEU A 134 -7.60 -15.68 23.51
C LEU A 134 -8.13 -17.11 23.30
N VAL A 135 -9.44 -17.29 23.46
CA VAL A 135 -10.18 -18.55 23.29
C VAL A 135 -11.24 -18.43 22.21
N ASP A 136 -11.82 -19.56 21.81
CA ASP A 136 -12.93 -19.56 20.87
C ASP A 136 -14.24 -19.18 21.57
N TYR A 137 -14.96 -18.23 20.99
CA TYR A 137 -16.27 -17.80 21.43
C TYR A 137 -17.33 -18.10 20.38
N ARG A 138 -18.56 -18.33 20.84
CA ARG A 138 -19.75 -18.07 20.04
C ARG A 138 -20.23 -16.67 20.39
N GLY A 139 -20.47 -15.86 19.36
CA GLY A 139 -21.09 -14.55 19.47
C GLY A 139 -22.54 -14.61 19.01
N ARG A 140 -23.49 -14.13 19.83
CA ARG A 140 -24.87 -13.86 19.42
C ARG A 140 -25.06 -12.37 19.26
N TYR A 141 -25.46 -11.94 18.07
CA TYR A 141 -25.77 -10.55 17.76
C TYR A 141 -27.27 -10.41 17.55
N SER A 142 -27.90 -9.62 18.41
CA SER A 142 -29.34 -9.38 18.43
C SER A 142 -29.62 -7.91 18.15
N GLY A 143 -30.56 -7.66 17.24
CA GLY A 143 -30.93 -6.33 16.78
C GLY A 143 -32.42 -6.04 16.98
N LEU A 144 -32.72 -4.78 17.28
CA LEU A 144 -34.08 -4.26 17.45
C LEU A 144 -34.17 -2.92 16.72
N GLY A 145 -35.18 -2.74 15.87
CA GLY A 145 -35.46 -1.50 15.17
C GLY A 145 -34.68 -1.31 13.87
N LEU A 146 -34.16 -2.37 13.24
CA LEU A 146 -33.31 -2.27 12.04
C LEU A 146 -34.01 -1.54 10.88
N ASP A 147 -35.28 -1.85 10.61
CA ASP A 147 -36.05 -1.21 9.54
C ASP A 147 -36.32 0.27 9.83
N ALA A 148 -36.59 0.63 11.09
CA ALA A 148 -36.77 2.02 11.51
C ALA A 148 -35.44 2.80 11.43
N GLY A 149 -34.34 2.20 11.89
CA GLY A 149 -33.00 2.78 11.78
C GLY A 149 -32.61 3.05 10.32
N ARG A 150 -32.94 2.13 9.41
CA ARG A 150 -32.68 2.29 7.97
C ARG A 150 -33.42 3.48 7.35
N GLN A 151 -34.61 3.80 7.85
CA GLN A 151 -35.44 4.90 7.35
C GLN A 151 -35.11 6.25 8.01
N ALA A 152 -34.45 6.24 9.17
CA ALA A 152 -34.12 7.44 9.91
C ALA A 152 -33.03 8.28 9.20
N ALA A 153 -33.17 9.61 9.26
CA ALA A 153 -32.23 10.56 8.69
C ALA A 153 -30.93 10.75 9.49
N GLY A 154 -30.65 9.90 10.48
CA GLY A 154 -29.54 10.05 11.42
C GLY A 154 -29.95 10.90 12.63
N PRO A 155 -30.23 10.28 13.80
CA PRO A 155 -30.54 11.05 15.00
C PRO A 155 -29.34 11.91 15.42
N MET A 156 -29.58 13.17 15.79
CA MET A 156 -28.59 14.00 16.48
C MET A 156 -28.28 13.41 17.88
N ASP A 157 -27.14 13.77 18.48
CA ASP A 157 -26.62 13.11 19.69
C ASP A 157 -27.59 13.14 20.91
N ASP A 158 -28.59 14.02 20.89
CA ASP A 158 -29.62 14.21 21.91
C ASP A 158 -30.96 13.51 21.61
N GLU A 159 -31.13 12.93 20.43
CA GLU A 159 -32.35 12.21 20.05
C GLU A 159 -32.40 10.78 20.63
N PRO A 160 -33.60 10.21 20.81
CA PRO A 160 -33.75 8.80 21.17
C PRO A 160 -33.11 7.88 20.13
N VAL A 161 -32.38 6.86 20.59
CA VAL A 161 -31.83 5.83 19.68
C VAL A 161 -32.96 5.08 18.99
N VAL A 162 -32.87 4.95 17.67
CA VAL A 162 -33.90 4.34 16.82
C VAL A 162 -33.74 2.83 16.76
N ASP A 163 -32.50 2.34 16.76
CA ASP A 163 -32.15 0.93 16.82
C ASP A 163 -31.20 0.62 18.01
N ARG A 164 -31.30 -0.63 18.46
CA ARG A 164 -30.56 -1.15 19.62
C ARG A 164 -29.97 -2.50 19.30
N TYR A 165 -28.83 -2.79 19.93
CA TYR A 165 -28.07 -4.00 19.67
C TYR A 165 -27.50 -4.61 20.94
N LEU A 166 -27.48 -5.94 20.96
CA LEU A 166 -26.88 -6.75 22.01
C LEU A 166 -25.93 -7.77 21.39
N LEU A 167 -24.68 -7.76 21.85
CA LEU A 167 -23.65 -8.73 21.48
C LEU A 167 -23.25 -9.56 22.70
N GLN A 168 -23.53 -10.85 22.66
CA GLN A 168 -23.21 -11.77 23.77
C GLN A 168 -22.16 -12.76 23.33
N PHE A 169 -21.12 -12.93 24.14
CA PHE A 169 -20.07 -13.93 23.95
C PHE A 169 -20.18 -15.02 25.01
N TRP A 170 -19.93 -16.27 24.63
CA TRP A 170 -19.65 -17.36 25.56
C TRP A 170 -18.61 -18.32 24.96
N PRO A 171 -17.74 -18.95 25.78
CA PRO A 171 -16.78 -19.92 25.27
C PRO A 171 -17.48 -21.08 24.57
N ALA A 172 -17.08 -21.39 23.34
CA ALA A 172 -17.66 -22.47 22.55
C ALA A 172 -16.72 -22.89 21.42
N ARG A 173 -16.82 -24.16 20.98
CA ARG A 173 -16.08 -24.61 19.81
C ARG A 173 -16.56 -23.87 18.55
N PRO A 174 -15.67 -23.61 17.57
CA PRO A 174 -16.07 -23.04 16.29
C PRO A 174 -17.15 -23.88 15.61
N ALA A 175 -18.18 -23.21 15.10
CA ALA A 175 -19.29 -23.83 14.37
C ALA A 175 -19.78 -22.87 13.27
N PRO A 176 -20.40 -23.39 12.20
CA PRO A 176 -20.99 -22.55 11.15
C PRO A 176 -21.93 -21.49 11.72
N ASP A 177 -22.02 -20.37 11.03
CA ASP A 177 -22.91 -19.30 11.42
C ASP A 177 -24.38 -19.73 11.29
N ARG A 178 -25.25 -19.06 12.05
CA ARG A 178 -26.68 -19.39 12.13
C ARG A 178 -27.51 -18.12 12.19
N VAL A 179 -28.58 -18.08 11.40
CA VAL A 179 -29.70 -17.15 11.57
C VAL A 179 -30.68 -17.80 12.54
N VAL A 180 -30.84 -17.24 13.74
CA VAL A 180 -31.75 -17.75 14.79
C VAL A 180 -33.15 -17.16 14.59
N LYS A 181 -33.24 -15.87 14.28
CA LYS A 181 -34.48 -15.15 14.03
C LYS A 181 -34.26 -14.06 12.98
N GLU A 182 -35.18 -13.95 12.02
CA GLU A 182 -35.23 -12.91 10.99
C GLU A 182 -36.66 -12.37 10.95
N SER A 183 -36.83 -11.09 11.29
CA SER A 183 -38.12 -10.39 11.30
C SER A 183 -38.10 -9.11 10.46
N SER A 184 -36.94 -8.44 10.35
CA SER A 184 -36.83 -7.17 9.60
C SER A 184 -36.47 -7.36 8.13
N LYS A 185 -36.91 -6.42 7.28
CA LYS A 185 -36.54 -6.42 5.85
C LYS A 185 -35.05 -6.15 5.67
N GLN A 186 -34.48 -5.32 6.55
CA GLN A 186 -33.06 -4.99 6.52
C GLN A 186 -32.18 -6.21 6.87
N ALA A 187 -32.58 -7.05 7.83
CA ALA A 187 -31.89 -8.31 8.09
C ALA A 187 -31.95 -9.25 6.87
N ALA A 188 -33.13 -9.41 6.27
CA ALA A 188 -33.32 -10.22 5.07
C ALA A 188 -32.44 -9.76 3.89
N TYR A 189 -32.33 -8.44 3.68
CA TYR A 189 -31.42 -7.85 2.69
C TYR A 189 -29.96 -8.25 2.93
N TRP A 190 -29.46 -8.07 4.15
CA TRP A 190 -28.08 -8.39 4.48
C TRP A 190 -27.81 -9.90 4.43
N HIS A 191 -28.75 -10.73 4.87
CA HIS A 191 -28.63 -12.17 4.77
C HIS A 191 -28.57 -12.64 3.30
N LYS A 192 -29.31 -11.98 2.40
CA LYS A 192 -29.18 -12.21 0.96
C LYS A 192 -27.78 -11.82 0.47
N PHE A 193 -27.29 -10.64 0.82
CA PHE A 193 -25.93 -10.19 0.49
C PHE A 193 -24.86 -11.20 0.92
N ALA A 194 -24.93 -11.70 2.17
CA ALA A 194 -23.96 -12.66 2.69
C ALA A 194 -23.95 -13.97 1.90
N ARG A 195 -25.12 -14.49 1.54
CA ARG A 195 -25.25 -15.72 0.72
C ARG A 195 -24.71 -15.57 -0.70
N GLU A 196 -24.64 -14.35 -1.22
CA GLU A 196 -24.07 -14.04 -2.53
C GLU A 196 -22.55 -13.82 -2.47
N GLN A 197 -21.96 -13.77 -1.27
CA GLN A 197 -20.51 -13.66 -1.14
C GLN A 197 -19.82 -14.99 -1.49
N PRO A 198 -18.66 -14.94 -2.16
CA PRO A 198 -17.88 -16.14 -2.39
C PRO A 198 -17.40 -16.75 -1.08
N THR A 199 -17.06 -18.03 -1.11
CA THR A 199 -16.40 -18.70 0.00
C THR A 199 -15.00 -18.11 0.24
N PRO A 200 -14.43 -18.25 1.46
CA PRO A 200 -13.06 -17.82 1.73
C PRO A 200 -12.03 -18.44 0.77
N ALA A 201 -12.24 -19.70 0.35
CA ALA A 201 -11.38 -20.37 -0.61
C ALA A 201 -11.44 -19.72 -2.01
N GLU A 202 -12.63 -19.37 -2.49
CA GLU A 202 -12.78 -18.67 -3.78
C GLU A 202 -12.18 -17.26 -3.75
N LEU A 203 -12.32 -16.54 -2.64
CA LEU A 203 -11.68 -15.23 -2.45
C LEU A 203 -10.15 -15.35 -2.46
N ALA A 204 -9.59 -16.37 -1.79
CA ALA A 204 -8.16 -16.62 -1.81
C ALA A 204 -7.64 -16.87 -3.25
N VAL A 205 -8.36 -17.67 -4.04
CA VAL A 205 -8.04 -17.89 -5.46
C VAL A 205 -8.12 -16.59 -6.26
N ARG A 206 -9.18 -15.79 -6.08
CA ARG A 206 -9.31 -14.49 -6.77
C ARG A 206 -8.20 -13.51 -6.39
N LYS A 207 -7.79 -13.45 -5.12
CA LYS A 207 -6.67 -12.63 -4.65
C LYS A 207 -5.35 -13.07 -5.29
N GLN A 208 -5.08 -14.37 -5.34
CA GLN A 208 -3.89 -14.91 -6.00
C GLN A 208 -3.88 -14.59 -7.50
N GLU A 209 -5.01 -14.77 -8.18
CA GLU A 209 -5.13 -14.45 -9.61
C GLU A 209 -4.90 -12.97 -9.88
N LYS A 210 -5.52 -12.09 -9.09
CA LYS A 210 -5.33 -10.65 -9.20
C LYS A 210 -3.87 -10.25 -8.95
N ALA A 211 -3.23 -10.82 -7.91
CA ALA A 211 -1.82 -10.57 -7.63
C ALA A 211 -0.91 -10.99 -8.80
N ARG A 212 -1.19 -12.15 -9.41
CA ARG A 212 -0.49 -12.62 -10.61
C ARG A 212 -0.69 -11.68 -11.79
N GLN A 213 -1.92 -11.22 -12.01
CA GLN A 213 -2.23 -10.25 -13.07
C GLN A 213 -1.54 -8.90 -12.83
N ASP A 214 -1.52 -8.41 -11.59
CA ASP A 214 -0.84 -7.18 -11.21
C ASP A 214 0.67 -7.29 -11.36
N GLU A 215 1.27 -8.43 -11.02
CA GLU A 215 2.67 -8.72 -11.28
C GLU A 215 2.98 -8.78 -12.78
N ALA A 216 2.18 -9.51 -13.56
CA ALA A 216 2.31 -9.59 -15.00
C ALA A 216 2.18 -8.21 -15.66
N ARG A 217 1.23 -7.38 -15.20
CA ARG A 217 1.07 -5.99 -15.65
C ARG A 217 2.29 -5.15 -15.32
N ARG A 218 2.77 -5.17 -14.08
CA ARG A 218 4.00 -4.44 -13.67
C ARG A 218 5.20 -4.87 -14.49
N LEU A 219 5.33 -6.17 -14.78
CA LEU A 219 6.38 -6.70 -15.62
C LEU A 219 6.25 -6.20 -17.06
N ALA A 220 5.05 -6.24 -17.63
CA ALA A 220 4.78 -5.75 -18.99
C ALA A 220 5.03 -4.24 -19.12
N GLU A 221 4.58 -3.44 -18.14
CA GLU A 221 4.85 -2.01 -18.05
C GLU A 221 6.36 -1.75 -17.98
N ARG A 222 7.08 -2.52 -17.17
CA ARG A 222 8.54 -2.43 -17.08
C ARG A 222 9.20 -2.80 -18.41
N VAL A 223 8.81 -3.89 -19.05
CA VAL A 223 9.33 -4.30 -20.37
C VAL A 223 9.09 -3.21 -21.42
N ALA A 224 7.88 -2.65 -21.48
CA ALA A 224 7.54 -1.58 -22.40
C ALA A 224 8.37 -0.32 -22.14
N ALA A 225 8.54 0.06 -20.87
CA ALA A 225 9.30 1.24 -20.47
C ALA A 225 10.81 1.13 -20.76
N TRP A 226 11.32 -0.05 -21.13
CA TRP A 226 12.72 -0.32 -21.45
C TRP A 226 12.94 -0.78 -22.89
N GLY A 227 12.02 -0.43 -23.80
CA GLY A 227 12.16 -0.70 -25.24
C GLY A 227 11.80 -2.12 -25.65
N GLY A 228 10.93 -2.81 -24.89
CA GLY A 228 10.41 -4.13 -25.25
C GLY A 228 11.16 -5.32 -24.65
N ALA A 229 12.17 -5.08 -23.81
CA ALA A 229 12.88 -6.11 -23.05
C ALA A 229 13.20 -5.64 -21.63
N LEU A 230 13.40 -6.59 -20.70
CA LEU A 230 13.88 -6.24 -19.36
C LEU A 230 15.33 -5.71 -19.44
N PRO A 231 15.66 -4.64 -18.70
CA PRO A 231 17.02 -4.12 -18.65
C PRO A 231 17.94 -5.02 -17.80
N SER A 232 19.22 -5.02 -18.11
CA SER A 232 20.25 -5.56 -17.22
C SER A 232 20.47 -4.63 -16.01
N GLU A 233 21.15 -5.10 -14.96
CA GLU A 233 21.53 -4.23 -13.83
C GLU A 233 22.44 -3.07 -14.28
N GLN A 234 23.30 -3.30 -15.26
CA GLN A 234 24.22 -2.29 -15.78
C GLN A 234 23.45 -1.18 -16.51
N LEU A 235 22.46 -1.56 -17.33
CA LEU A 235 21.60 -0.60 -18.02
C LEU A 235 20.69 0.20 -17.07
N VAL A 236 20.22 -0.42 -15.98
CA VAL A 236 19.44 0.30 -14.95
C VAL A 236 20.29 1.39 -14.26
N ARG A 237 21.61 1.18 -14.12
CA ARG A 237 22.52 2.13 -13.47
C ARG A 237 23.03 3.21 -14.42
N ALA A 238 22.99 2.98 -15.73
CA ALA A 238 23.47 3.91 -16.73
C ALA A 238 22.56 5.16 -16.79
N PRO A 239 23.09 6.38 -16.64
CA PRO A 239 22.32 7.60 -16.83
C PRO A 239 21.72 7.65 -18.24
N ASN A 240 20.45 8.04 -18.34
CA ASN A 240 19.68 8.06 -19.58
C ASN A 240 19.54 6.70 -20.30
N GLY A 241 19.81 5.58 -19.60
CA GLY A 241 19.74 4.24 -20.18
C GLY A 241 18.33 3.85 -20.59
N GLN A 242 17.31 4.32 -19.85
CA GLN A 242 15.91 4.04 -20.17
C GLN A 242 15.48 4.77 -21.45
N GLU A 243 15.82 6.05 -21.55
CA GLU A 243 15.52 6.92 -22.67
C GLU A 243 16.20 6.43 -23.95
N LEU A 244 17.49 6.06 -23.86
CA LEU A 244 18.21 5.50 -25.00
C LEU A 244 17.65 4.13 -25.40
N ALA A 245 17.25 3.28 -24.45
CA ALA A 245 16.63 1.99 -24.76
C ALA A 245 15.24 2.13 -25.42
N LEU A 246 14.47 3.16 -25.04
CA LEU A 246 13.21 3.50 -25.70
C LEU A 246 13.42 4.03 -27.12
N LEU A 247 14.48 4.82 -27.33
CA LEU A 247 14.85 5.31 -28.65
C LEU A 247 15.34 4.17 -29.55
N ASP A 248 16.20 3.30 -29.02
CA ASP A 248 16.80 2.21 -29.78
C ASP A 248 17.34 1.06 -28.89
N ARG A 249 16.46 0.09 -28.62
CA ARG A 249 16.83 -1.07 -27.79
C ARG A 249 17.96 -1.91 -28.39
N ALA A 250 17.92 -2.14 -29.70
CA ALA A 250 18.90 -3.00 -30.37
C ALA A 250 20.31 -2.41 -30.33
N LEU A 251 20.43 -1.08 -30.38
CA LEU A 251 21.70 -0.39 -30.18
C LEU A 251 22.25 -0.63 -28.77
N VAL A 252 21.42 -0.39 -27.75
CA VAL A 252 21.83 -0.56 -26.34
C VAL A 252 22.29 -2.01 -26.08
N ASP A 253 21.55 -3.00 -26.58
CA ASP A 253 21.92 -4.41 -26.46
C ASP A 253 23.25 -4.74 -27.16
N ALA A 254 23.58 -4.04 -28.25
CA ALA A 254 24.87 -4.17 -28.91
C ALA A 254 25.99 -3.53 -28.07
N LEU A 255 25.75 -2.33 -27.50
CA LEU A 255 26.69 -1.66 -26.61
C LEU A 255 27.04 -2.51 -25.38
N GLU A 256 26.07 -3.24 -24.80
CA GLU A 256 26.32 -4.12 -23.65
C GLU A 256 27.29 -5.26 -23.97
N ARG A 257 27.43 -5.63 -25.24
CA ARG A 257 28.35 -6.69 -25.71
C ARG A 257 29.67 -6.15 -26.22
N THR A 258 29.81 -4.84 -26.33
CA THR A 258 31.00 -4.16 -26.83
C THR A 258 32.03 -4.01 -25.72
N ASP A 259 33.31 -4.18 -26.04
CA ASP A 259 34.38 -4.05 -25.07
C ASP A 259 34.54 -2.61 -24.55
N SER A 260 35.07 -2.46 -23.35
CA SER A 260 35.22 -1.16 -22.68
C SER A 260 36.05 -0.14 -23.46
N GLN A 261 37.05 -0.56 -24.25
CA GLN A 261 37.88 0.38 -25.01
C GLN A 261 37.09 0.95 -26.18
N THR A 262 36.36 0.11 -26.90
CA THR A 262 35.47 0.54 -27.99
C THR A 262 34.34 1.43 -27.47
N LEU A 263 33.75 1.11 -26.32
CA LEU A 263 32.73 1.97 -25.68
C LEU A 263 33.25 3.39 -25.37
N ARG A 264 34.50 3.52 -24.92
CA ARG A 264 35.14 4.84 -24.71
C ARG A 264 35.34 5.61 -26.01
N LEU A 265 35.71 4.92 -27.09
CA LEU A 265 35.86 5.53 -28.40
C LEU A 265 34.51 6.01 -28.95
N ILE A 266 33.46 5.20 -28.79
CA ILE A 266 32.09 5.56 -29.14
C ILE A 266 31.65 6.82 -28.40
N ALA A 267 31.86 6.88 -27.08
CA ALA A 267 31.50 8.05 -26.27
C ALA A 267 32.18 9.33 -26.77
N ARG A 268 33.51 9.32 -26.95
CA ARG A 268 34.26 10.48 -27.44
C ARG A 268 33.82 10.91 -28.84
N TRP A 269 33.63 9.95 -29.72
CA TRP A 269 33.15 10.22 -31.08
C TRP A 269 31.76 10.87 -31.05
N ALA A 270 30.82 10.34 -30.26
CA ALA A 270 29.46 10.88 -30.15
C ALA A 270 29.47 12.32 -29.59
N ALA A 271 30.29 12.59 -28.56
CA ALA A 271 30.45 13.94 -28.01
C ALA A 271 30.95 14.95 -29.07
N ARG A 272 32.01 14.59 -29.81
CA ARG A 272 32.50 15.44 -30.90
C ARG A 272 31.44 15.63 -31.99
N ARG A 273 30.80 14.55 -32.42
CA ARG A 273 29.81 14.58 -33.51
C ARG A 273 28.60 15.47 -33.17
N ALA A 274 28.19 15.50 -31.90
CA ALA A 274 27.16 16.42 -31.39
C ALA A 274 27.60 17.89 -31.47
N CYS A 275 28.83 18.21 -31.07
CA CYS A 275 29.38 19.56 -31.18
C CYS A 275 29.57 20.00 -32.64
N GLU A 276 29.91 19.07 -33.54
CA GLU A 276 29.96 19.32 -34.99
C GLU A 276 28.56 19.63 -35.54
N GLU A 277 27.55 18.83 -35.16
CA GLU A 277 26.16 19.05 -35.58
C GLU A 277 25.62 20.40 -35.10
N ALA A 278 25.95 20.80 -33.88
CA ALA A 278 25.56 22.10 -33.32
C ALA A 278 26.42 23.28 -33.80
N GLU A 279 27.36 23.05 -34.74
CA GLU A 279 28.29 24.05 -35.28
C GLU A 279 29.22 24.71 -34.23
N TYR A 280 29.46 24.06 -33.09
CA TYR A 280 30.28 24.62 -32.00
C TYR A 280 31.79 24.57 -32.27
N VAL A 281 32.22 23.76 -33.24
CA VAL A 281 33.65 23.56 -33.58
C VAL A 281 34.32 24.83 -34.11
N GLY A 282 33.55 25.83 -34.58
CA GLY A 282 34.08 27.14 -34.95
C GLY A 282 34.62 27.95 -33.75
N ASN A 283 34.29 27.58 -32.52
CA ASN A 283 34.81 28.20 -31.31
C ASN A 283 36.14 27.55 -30.90
N GLU A 284 37.23 28.32 -30.91
CA GLU A 284 38.59 27.83 -30.60
C GLU A 284 38.69 27.14 -29.23
N ARG A 285 37.95 27.63 -28.23
CA ARG A 285 37.95 27.05 -26.88
C ARG A 285 37.28 25.67 -26.86
N VAL A 286 36.18 25.50 -27.59
CA VAL A 286 35.47 24.22 -27.76
C VAL A 286 36.33 23.25 -28.57
N ALA A 287 36.86 23.68 -29.71
CA ALA A 287 37.73 22.88 -30.56
C ALA A 287 38.93 22.32 -29.77
N ALA A 288 39.57 23.16 -28.95
CA ALA A 288 40.69 22.73 -28.12
C ALA A 288 40.31 21.68 -27.06
N ILE A 289 39.10 21.73 -26.50
CA ILE A 289 38.59 20.71 -25.57
C ILE A 289 38.42 19.37 -26.30
N LEU A 290 37.73 19.39 -27.44
CA LEU A 290 37.45 18.20 -28.23
C LEU A 290 38.76 17.53 -28.71
N ASP A 291 39.75 18.31 -29.14
CA ASP A 291 41.03 17.77 -29.59
C ASP A 291 41.85 17.14 -28.46
N ARG A 292 41.72 17.64 -27.22
CA ARG A 292 42.35 17.00 -26.05
C ARG A 292 41.63 15.70 -25.68
N MET A 293 40.31 15.70 -25.71
CA MET A 293 39.49 14.51 -25.48
C MET A 293 39.85 13.38 -26.45
N ASP A 294 39.95 13.68 -27.75
CA ASP A 294 40.27 12.68 -28.77
C ASP A 294 41.66 12.09 -28.62
N ARG A 295 42.64 12.90 -28.22
CA ARG A 295 44.01 12.44 -27.90
C ARG A 295 44.07 11.62 -26.61
N GLY A 296 42.97 11.53 -25.87
CA GLY A 296 42.87 10.74 -24.65
C GLY A 296 43.45 11.42 -23.42
N ALA A 297 43.47 12.75 -23.38
CA ALA A 297 43.81 13.49 -22.17
C ALA A 297 42.86 13.13 -21.01
N ASP A 298 43.33 13.23 -19.78
CA ASP A 298 42.48 13.03 -18.62
C ASP A 298 41.40 14.13 -18.51
N TRP A 299 40.44 13.93 -17.63
CA TRP A 299 39.31 14.84 -17.41
C TRP A 299 39.74 16.29 -17.14
N LEU A 300 40.73 16.48 -16.26
CA LEU A 300 41.13 17.80 -15.81
C LEU A 300 41.85 18.56 -16.94
N GLU A 301 42.78 17.87 -17.61
CA GLU A 301 43.47 18.42 -18.78
C GLU A 301 42.49 18.68 -19.94
N THR A 302 41.52 17.79 -20.17
CA THR A 302 40.53 17.94 -21.24
C THR A 302 39.75 19.24 -21.07
N LEU A 303 39.24 19.54 -19.88
CA LEU A 303 38.45 20.75 -19.66
C LEU A 303 39.29 22.02 -19.47
N ASN A 304 40.44 21.94 -18.82
CA ASN A 304 41.20 23.12 -18.39
C ASN A 304 42.43 23.43 -19.25
N GLY A 305 42.84 22.49 -20.13
CA GLY A 305 44.12 22.53 -20.82
C GLY A 305 45.27 22.00 -19.96
N PRO A 306 46.48 21.90 -20.54
CA PRO A 306 47.65 21.41 -19.82
C PRO A 306 47.95 22.29 -18.59
N PRO A 307 48.38 21.70 -17.47
CA PRO A 307 48.75 22.46 -16.29
C PRO A 307 49.78 23.53 -16.62
N ARG A 308 49.56 24.78 -16.20
CA ARG A 308 50.56 25.83 -16.36
C ARG A 308 51.82 25.44 -15.57
N ALA A 309 52.99 25.55 -16.19
CA ALA A 309 54.25 25.38 -15.50
C ALA A 309 54.36 26.43 -14.38
N VAL A 310 54.42 25.98 -13.13
CA VAL A 310 54.58 26.84 -11.97
C VAL A 310 56.08 27.08 -11.76
N ALA A 311 56.51 28.35 -11.80
CA ALA A 311 57.90 28.70 -11.52
C ALA A 311 58.26 28.31 -10.06
N PRO A 312 59.49 27.83 -9.79
CA PRO A 312 59.92 27.54 -8.42
C PRO A 312 59.73 28.75 -7.51
N GLY A 313 58.95 28.60 -6.43
CA GLY A 313 58.68 29.67 -5.46
C GLY A 313 57.42 30.51 -5.71
N ALA A 314 56.66 30.25 -6.77
CA ALA A 314 55.35 30.88 -6.95
C ALA A 314 54.32 30.32 -5.95
N GLN A 315 53.52 31.19 -5.32
CA GLN A 315 52.40 30.77 -4.50
C GLN A 315 51.41 29.96 -5.34
N ALA A 316 51.01 28.79 -4.84
CA ALA A 316 50.04 27.93 -5.49
C ALA A 316 48.70 28.67 -5.64
N SER A 317 48.42 29.14 -6.85
CA SER A 317 47.10 29.57 -7.27
C SER A 317 46.85 28.97 -8.65
N ALA A 318 46.56 27.68 -8.67
CA ALA A 318 45.86 27.09 -9.80
C ALA A 318 44.40 27.43 -9.59
N THR A 319 43.87 28.42 -10.31
CA THR A 319 42.42 28.60 -10.42
C THR A 319 41.88 27.41 -11.20
N VAL A 320 41.69 26.28 -10.51
CA VAL A 320 40.91 25.15 -11.03
C VAL A 320 39.51 25.71 -11.19
N HIS A 321 39.08 25.89 -12.43
CA HIS A 321 37.69 26.24 -12.68
C HIS A 321 36.89 24.99 -12.34
N GLN A 322 36.34 24.94 -11.13
CA GLN A 322 35.27 24.00 -10.82
C GLN A 322 34.08 24.42 -11.65
N PHE A 323 33.91 23.77 -12.80
CA PHE A 323 32.70 23.91 -13.60
C PHE A 323 31.55 23.29 -12.83
N VAL A 324 30.78 24.13 -12.13
CA VAL A 324 29.48 23.74 -11.58
C VAL A 324 28.47 23.87 -12.71
N THR A 325 28.31 22.82 -13.52
CA THR A 325 27.22 22.78 -14.50
C THR A 325 25.90 22.65 -13.74
N GLN A 326 25.18 23.76 -13.55
CA GLN A 326 23.93 23.80 -12.77
C GLN A 326 22.75 23.09 -13.48
N ALA A 327 22.88 22.79 -14.77
CA ALA A 327 21.87 22.06 -15.54
C ALA A 327 22.47 20.77 -16.12
N TYR A 328 21.86 19.64 -15.77
CA TYR A 328 22.13 18.34 -16.38
C TYR A 328 21.31 18.26 -17.69
N GLY A 329 21.97 17.99 -18.82
CA GLY A 329 21.32 17.96 -20.15
C GLY A 329 21.88 18.97 -21.16
N TRP A 330 21.56 18.75 -22.43
CA TRP A 330 21.86 19.64 -23.55
C TRP A 330 20.64 20.50 -23.86
N PHE A 331 20.83 21.82 -24.00
CA PHE A 331 19.73 22.76 -24.27
C PHE A 331 20.13 23.75 -25.38
N ALA A 332 19.25 23.98 -26.35
CA ALA A 332 19.55 24.79 -27.53
C ALA A 332 19.87 26.26 -27.21
N ASP A 333 19.31 26.81 -26.13
CA ASP A 333 19.51 28.18 -25.66
C ASP A 333 20.68 28.34 -24.69
N ARG A 334 21.36 27.25 -24.35
CA ARG A 334 22.52 27.25 -23.44
C ARG A 334 23.80 27.62 -24.17
N ASP A 335 24.73 28.23 -23.43
CA ASP A 335 26.04 28.60 -23.94
C ASP A 335 26.75 27.38 -24.57
N PRO A 336 27.32 27.50 -25.79
CA PRO A 336 28.01 26.41 -26.49
C PRO A 336 29.12 25.74 -25.67
N PHE A 337 29.83 26.51 -24.84
CA PHE A 337 30.86 25.96 -23.97
C PHE A 337 30.25 25.06 -22.90
N ASP A 338 29.12 25.46 -22.30
CA ASP A 338 28.48 24.68 -21.24
C ASP A 338 27.84 23.38 -21.77
N ASN A 339 27.23 23.41 -22.96
CA ASN A 339 26.77 22.18 -23.65
C ASN A 339 27.95 21.26 -23.98
N THR A 340 29.05 21.82 -24.48
CA THR A 340 30.28 21.07 -24.76
C THR A 340 30.82 20.42 -23.48
N VAL A 341 30.95 21.17 -22.38
CA VAL A 341 31.38 20.62 -21.10
C VAL A 341 30.45 19.49 -20.67
N THR A 342 29.13 19.67 -20.77
CA THR A 342 28.15 18.66 -20.38
C THR A 342 28.34 17.34 -21.14
N VAL A 343 28.40 17.37 -22.48
CA VAL A 343 28.55 16.15 -23.28
C VAL A 343 29.93 15.50 -23.11
N VAL A 344 31.00 16.31 -22.99
CA VAL A 344 32.38 15.82 -22.80
C VAL A 344 32.52 15.18 -21.42
N THR A 345 31.87 15.72 -20.39
CA THR A 345 31.86 15.14 -19.03
C THR A 345 31.34 13.73 -18.99
N ALA A 346 30.24 13.47 -19.71
CA ALA A 346 29.66 12.13 -19.78
C ALA A 346 30.68 11.09 -20.29
N THR A 347 31.62 11.47 -21.17
CA THR A 347 32.64 10.54 -21.69
C THR A 347 33.61 10.01 -20.62
N PHE A 348 33.70 10.70 -19.49
CA PHE A 348 34.58 10.37 -18.36
C PHE A 348 33.87 9.63 -17.23
N ASN A 349 32.61 9.20 -17.41
CA ASN A 349 31.92 8.34 -16.45
C ASN A 349 32.80 7.12 -16.10
N VAL A 350 32.86 6.69 -14.84
CA VAL A 350 33.80 5.65 -14.38
C VAL A 350 33.57 4.34 -15.14
N GLU A 351 32.31 3.99 -15.39
CA GLU A 351 31.94 2.81 -16.17
C GLU A 351 31.88 3.15 -17.65
N ALA A 352 32.60 2.39 -18.49
CA ALA A 352 32.68 2.66 -19.93
C ALA A 352 31.32 2.57 -20.64
N PHE A 353 30.45 1.65 -20.21
CA PHE A 353 29.09 1.53 -20.73
C PHE A 353 28.24 2.74 -20.39
N SER A 354 28.25 3.18 -19.13
CA SER A 354 27.54 4.38 -18.69
C SER A 354 28.06 5.62 -19.42
N ALA A 355 29.37 5.73 -19.66
CA ALA A 355 29.95 6.79 -20.46
C ALA A 355 29.39 6.80 -21.90
N ALA A 356 29.33 5.63 -22.55
CA ALA A 356 28.79 5.52 -23.90
C ALA A 356 27.30 5.88 -23.94
N VAL A 357 26.48 5.26 -23.09
CA VAL A 357 25.01 5.48 -23.06
C VAL A 357 24.67 6.94 -22.78
N GLU A 358 25.27 7.52 -21.74
CA GLU A 358 25.01 8.90 -21.32
C GLU A 358 25.44 9.88 -22.42
N THR A 359 26.63 9.70 -22.99
CA THR A 359 27.12 10.58 -24.06
C THR A 359 26.29 10.44 -25.33
N ILE A 360 25.93 9.22 -25.75
CA ILE A 360 25.10 9.02 -26.95
C ILE A 360 23.76 9.72 -26.78
N TRP A 361 23.08 9.55 -25.64
CA TRP A 361 21.81 10.21 -25.38
C TRP A 361 21.92 11.73 -25.50
N LEU A 362 22.88 12.34 -24.79
CA LEU A 362 23.13 13.78 -24.85
C LEU A 362 23.49 14.24 -26.27
N ALA A 363 24.24 13.42 -27.02
CA ALA A 363 24.65 13.70 -28.38
C ALA A 363 23.49 13.66 -29.39
N THR A 364 22.34 13.07 -29.05
CA THR A 364 21.15 13.11 -29.92
C THR A 364 20.46 14.47 -29.93
N GLU A 365 20.65 15.32 -28.90
CA GLU A 365 19.88 16.56 -28.74
C GLU A 365 20.10 17.60 -29.85
N PRO A 366 21.31 17.76 -30.43
CA PRO A 366 21.51 18.63 -31.59
C PRO A 366 20.85 18.16 -32.89
N PHE A 367 20.40 16.91 -32.96
CA PHE A 367 19.91 16.31 -34.20
C PHE A 367 18.38 16.41 -34.30
N ASP A 368 17.88 17.00 -35.37
CA ASP A 368 16.44 16.98 -35.71
C ASP A 368 15.94 15.53 -35.90
N ASP A 369 16.73 14.70 -36.58
CA ASP A 369 16.53 13.26 -36.68
C ASP A 369 17.59 12.52 -35.85
N LYS A 370 17.21 12.16 -34.63
CA LYS A 370 18.05 11.40 -33.69
C LYS A 370 18.54 10.07 -34.27
N ALA A 371 17.78 9.44 -35.18
CA ALA A 371 18.15 8.16 -35.76
C ALA A 371 19.39 8.26 -36.66
N ARG A 372 19.68 9.44 -37.22
CA ARG A 372 20.86 9.68 -38.06
C ARG A 372 22.16 9.44 -37.28
N LEU A 373 22.28 10.02 -36.09
CA LEU A 373 23.46 9.80 -35.23
C LEU A 373 23.63 8.31 -34.90
N LEU A 374 22.53 7.62 -34.56
CA LEU A 374 22.57 6.21 -34.18
C LEU A 374 22.95 5.30 -35.37
N ALA A 375 22.54 5.66 -36.59
CA ALA A 375 22.93 4.96 -37.81
C ALA A 375 24.43 5.16 -38.11
N GLU A 376 24.93 6.40 -38.04
CA GLU A 376 26.36 6.73 -38.21
C GLU A 376 27.23 5.97 -37.19
N LEU A 377 26.78 5.89 -35.93
CA LEU A 377 27.47 5.16 -34.86
C LEU A 377 27.59 3.68 -35.20
N ARG A 378 26.46 3.06 -35.61
CA ARG A 378 26.45 1.64 -35.98
C ARG A 378 27.39 1.35 -37.12
N GLU A 379 27.31 2.15 -38.19
CA GLU A 379 28.16 1.99 -39.37
C GLU A 379 29.63 2.01 -38.98
N ARG A 380 30.00 2.93 -38.09
CA ARG A 380 31.39 3.18 -37.71
C ARG A 380 31.97 2.17 -36.70
N PHE A 381 31.17 1.69 -35.76
CA PHE A 381 31.69 0.94 -34.60
C PHE A 381 31.08 -0.45 -34.41
N LEU A 382 29.87 -0.69 -34.92
CA LEU A 382 29.09 -1.89 -34.61
C LEU A 382 28.75 -2.72 -35.85
N THR A 383 29.24 -2.34 -37.03
CA THR A 383 29.23 -3.19 -38.21
C THR A 383 30.19 -4.34 -37.97
N THR A 384 29.61 -5.52 -37.72
CA THR A 384 30.37 -6.76 -37.69
C THR A 384 30.93 -7.00 -39.09
N THR A 385 32.25 -6.98 -39.20
CA THR A 385 32.95 -7.61 -40.31
C THR A 385 32.73 -9.11 -40.14
N ASP A 386 31.67 -9.65 -40.74
CA ASP A 386 31.59 -11.08 -41.00
C ASP A 386 32.71 -11.41 -42.00
N SER A 387 33.74 -12.09 -41.52
CA SER A 387 34.74 -12.79 -42.33
C SER A 387 35.16 -14.07 -41.63
#